data_AF-A0A956V6X0-F1
#
_entry.id   AF-A0A956V6X0-F1
#
_cell.length_a   1.000
_cell.length_b   1.000
_cell.length_c   1.000
_cell.angle_alpha   90.00
_cell.angle_beta   90.00
_cell.angle_gamma   90.00
#
_symmetry.space_group_name_H-M   'P 1'
#
loop_
_entity.id
_entity.type
_entity.pdbx_description
1 polymer ?
#
loop_
_entity_poly.entity_id
_entity_poly.type
_entity_poly.pdbx_seq_one_letter_code
_entity_poly.pdbx_strand_id
1 'polypeptide(L)'
;MKKVLKSLALVAVFAVLASFGLAQEGASIGSGLIAIGAGLAIGISAIGVGIAQAAIGSAGAGTLAERPQAFGQILIYLVIPETLIIFGFVIAFFLNARI
;
A
#
# COMPACT_ATOMS: atom_id res chain seq x y z
N MET A 1 -20.04 -4.17 16.25
CA MET A 1 -20.22 -3.64 14.88
C MET A 1 -18.88 -3.35 14.17
N LYS A 2 -17.94 -2.60 14.77
CA LYS A 2 -16.64 -2.26 14.13
C LYS A 2 -15.78 -3.45 13.69
N LYS A 3 -15.81 -4.59 14.40
CA LYS A 3 -15.07 -5.82 14.04
C LYS A 3 -15.63 -6.54 12.81
N VAL A 4 -16.96 -6.58 12.68
CA VAL A 4 -17.66 -7.16 11.53
C VAL A 4 -17.46 -6.29 10.29
N LEU A 5 -17.50 -4.96 10.45
CA LEU A 5 -17.25 -4.03 9.35
C LEU A 5 -15.82 -4.11 8.80
N LYS A 6 -14.81 -4.27 9.68
CA LYS A 6 -13.41 -4.49 9.26
C LYS A 6 -13.21 -5.84 8.56
N SER A 7 -13.86 -6.89 9.06
CA SER A 7 -13.83 -8.22 8.43
C SER A 7 -14.47 -8.20 7.04
N LEU A 8 -15.62 -7.55 6.90
CA LEU A 8 -16.32 -7.39 5.63
C LEU A 8 -15.53 -6.56 4.62
N ALA A 9 -14.86 -5.49 5.07
CA ALA A 9 -13.98 -4.68 4.22
C ALA A 9 -12.77 -5.48 3.72
N LEU A 10 -12.15 -6.31 4.58
CA LEU A 10 -11.05 -7.19 4.19
C LEU A 10 -11.50 -8.23 3.15
N VAL A 11 -12.67 -8.85 3.35
CA VAL A 11 -13.25 -9.82 2.42
C VAL A 11 -13.60 -9.17 1.08
N ALA A 12 -14.15 -7.95 1.09
CA ALA A 12 -14.46 -7.22 -0.14
C ALA A 12 -13.18 -6.87 -0.94
N VAL A 13 -12.12 -6.42 -0.26
CA VAL A 13 -10.82 -6.17 -0.90
C VAL A 13 -10.25 -7.47 -1.49
N PHE A 14 -10.33 -8.58 -0.75
CA PHE A 14 -9.84 -9.87 -1.24
C PHE A 14 -10.63 -10.40 -2.44
N ALA A 15 -11.96 -10.23 -2.45
CA ALA A 15 -12.82 -10.64 -3.56
C ALA A 15 -12.58 -9.80 -4.83
N VAL A 16 -12.34 -8.50 -4.67
CA VAL A 16 -11.96 -7.61 -5.77
C VAL A 16 -10.58 -8.02 -6.33
N LEU A 17 -9.60 -8.29 -5.47
CA LEU A 17 -8.27 -8.77 -5.89
C LEU A 17 -8.32 -10.12 -6.62
N ALA A 18 -9.14 -11.06 -6.15
CA ALA A 18 -9.33 -12.36 -6.77
C ALA A 18 -9.94 -12.27 -8.18
N SER A 19 -10.79 -11.26 -8.43
CA SER A 19 -11.42 -11.07 -9.74
C SER A 19 -10.43 -10.64 -10.83
N PHE A 20 -9.35 -9.93 -10.48
CA PHE A 20 -8.29 -9.55 -11.43
C PHE A 20 -7.44 -10.75 -11.88
N GLY A 21 -7.25 -11.75 -11.02
CA GLY A 21 -6.48 -12.96 -11.36
C GLY A 21 -7.24 -13.93 -12.28
N LEU A 22 -8.56 -13.92 -12.25
CA LEU A 22 -9.41 -14.82 -13.05
C LEU A 22 -9.67 -14.30 -14.47
N ALA A 23 -9.34 -13.03 -14.77
CA ALA A 23 -9.57 -12.43 -16.07
C ALA A 23 -8.46 -12.72 -17.11
N GLN A 24 -7.38 -13.42 -16.72
CA GLN A 24 -6.23 -13.63 -17.60
C GLN A 24 -6.38 -14.91 -18.46
N GLU A 25 -7.23 -14.84 -19.48
CA GLU A 25 -7.25 -15.83 -20.56
C GLU A 25 -5.94 -15.75 -21.37
N GLY A 26 -5.17 -16.86 -21.40
CA GLY A 26 -3.93 -16.97 -22.18
C GLY A 26 -2.61 -16.80 -21.39
N ALA A 27 -2.65 -16.78 -20.05
CA ALA A 27 -1.46 -16.65 -19.22
C ALA A 27 -0.51 -17.88 -19.33
N SER A 28 0.74 -17.64 -19.68
CA SER A 28 1.80 -18.62 -19.39
C SER A 28 2.06 -18.67 -17.87
N ILE A 29 2.58 -19.79 -17.36
CA ILE A 29 2.99 -19.89 -15.95
C ILE A 29 3.98 -18.75 -15.59
N GLY A 30 4.83 -18.36 -16.55
CA GLY A 30 5.75 -17.23 -16.40
C GLY A 30 5.07 -15.89 -16.17
N SER A 31 4.04 -15.55 -16.96
CA SER A 31 3.30 -14.29 -16.78
C SER A 31 2.52 -14.25 -15.46
N GLY A 32 1.99 -15.39 -15.00
CA GLY A 32 1.31 -15.48 -13.71
C GLY A 32 2.25 -15.26 -12.53
N LEU A 33 3.47 -15.82 -12.58
CA LEU A 33 4.51 -15.60 -11.56
C LEU A 33 4.96 -14.13 -11.51
N ILE A 34 5.10 -13.47 -12.66
CA ILE A 34 5.47 -12.04 -12.72
C ILE A 34 4.36 -11.17 -12.12
N ALA A 35 3.08 -11.47 -12.39
CA ALA A 35 1.95 -10.74 -11.83
C ALA A 35 1.88 -10.88 -10.29
N ILE A 36 2.12 -12.09 -9.75
CA ILE A 36 2.21 -12.30 -8.30
C ILE A 36 3.39 -11.52 -7.72
N GLY A 37 4.55 -11.54 -8.38
CA GLY A 37 5.72 -10.77 -7.98
C GLY A 37 5.47 -9.26 -7.93
N ALA A 38 4.76 -8.72 -8.92
CA ALA A 38 4.36 -7.31 -8.96
C ALA A 38 3.40 -6.96 -7.80
N GLY A 39 2.41 -7.82 -7.54
CA GLY A 39 1.49 -7.65 -6.41
C GLY A 39 2.18 -7.67 -5.05
N LEU A 40 3.13 -8.58 -4.85
CA LEU A 40 3.92 -8.67 -3.61
C LEU A 40 4.84 -7.46 -3.41
N ALA A 41 5.46 -6.95 -4.48
CA ALA A 41 6.33 -5.78 -4.40
C ALA A 41 5.59 -4.52 -3.88
N ILE A 42 4.40 -4.24 -4.40
CA ILE A 42 3.54 -3.14 -3.89
C ILE A 42 2.95 -3.50 -2.53
N GLY A 43 2.46 -4.73 -2.34
CA GLY A 43 1.76 -5.13 -1.12
C GLY A 43 2.63 -5.02 0.13
N ILE A 44 3.86 -5.54 0.08
CA ILE A 44 4.78 -5.54 1.24
C ILE A 44 5.27 -4.11 1.52
N SER A 45 5.58 -3.34 0.48
CA SER A 45 5.98 -1.94 0.64
C SER A 45 4.86 -1.09 1.26
N ALA A 46 3.60 -1.30 0.84
CA ALA A 46 2.44 -0.60 1.39
C ALA A 46 2.26 -0.87 2.89
N ILE A 47 2.48 -2.11 3.33
CA ILE A 47 2.40 -2.48 4.75
C ILE A 47 3.49 -1.75 5.55
N GLY A 48 4.73 -1.74 5.07
CA GLY A 48 5.84 -1.04 5.72
C GLY A 48 5.59 0.47 5.85
N VAL A 49 5.09 1.09 4.79
CA VAL A 49 4.74 2.52 4.78
C VAL A 49 3.59 2.82 5.72
N GLY A 50 2.53 2.01 5.72
CA GLY A 50 1.39 2.19 6.63
C GLY A 50 1.78 2.12 8.11
N ILE A 51 2.73 1.25 8.48
CA ILE A 51 3.25 1.18 9.85
C ILE A 51 4.02 2.45 10.22
N ALA A 52 4.90 2.93 9.35
CA ALA A 52 5.65 4.17 9.57
C ALA A 52 4.70 5.38 9.69
N GLN A 53 3.70 5.47 8.82
CA GLN A 53 2.71 6.54 8.82
C GLN A 53 1.81 6.51 10.05
N ALA A 54 1.47 5.34 10.58
CA ALA A 54 0.69 5.25 11.82
C ALA A 54 1.44 5.88 13.00
N ALA A 55 2.76 5.65 13.11
CA ALA A 55 3.60 6.28 14.12
C ALA A 55 3.73 7.79 13.92
N ILE A 56 4.01 8.24 12.69
CA ILE A 56 4.16 9.67 12.37
C ILE A 56 2.85 10.43 12.57
N GLY A 57 1.71 9.86 12.14
CA GLY A 57 0.40 10.48 12.25
C GLY A 57 -0.08 10.62 13.69
N SER A 58 0.15 9.61 14.53
CA SER A 58 -0.21 9.65 15.95
C SER A 58 0.63 10.67 16.73
N ALA A 59 1.95 10.70 16.51
CA ALA A 59 2.83 11.71 17.11
C ALA A 59 2.51 13.12 16.57
N GLY A 60 2.33 13.23 15.26
CA GLY A 60 2.02 14.49 14.57
C GLY A 60 0.72 15.11 15.03
N ALA A 61 -0.34 14.32 15.25
CA ALA A 61 -1.61 14.82 15.77
C ALA A 61 -1.47 15.43 17.18
N GLY A 62 -0.66 14.82 18.05
CA GLY A 62 -0.34 15.36 19.38
C GLY A 62 0.45 16.66 19.29
N THR A 63 1.50 16.69 18.47
CA THR A 63 2.31 17.91 18.26
C THR A 63 1.49 19.04 17.64
N LEU A 64 0.56 18.74 16.72
CA LEU A 64 -0.28 19.75 16.09
C LEU A 64 -1.29 20.37 17.08
N ALA A 65 -1.76 19.60 18.06
CA ALA A 65 -2.64 20.09 19.10
C ALA A 65 -1.96 21.12 20.02
N GLU A 66 -0.67 20.93 20.32
CA GLU A 66 0.12 21.86 21.14
C GLU A 66 0.75 23.00 20.33
N ARG A 67 1.20 22.70 19.10
CA ARG A 67 1.96 23.60 18.23
C ARG A 67 1.41 23.55 16.80
N PRO A 68 0.31 24.28 16.50
CA PRO A 68 -0.30 24.26 15.17
C PRO A 68 0.65 24.75 14.06
N GLN A 69 1.66 25.55 14.41
CA GLN A 69 2.68 26.03 13.46
C GLN A 69 3.61 24.90 12.97
N ALA A 70 3.66 23.75 13.67
CA ALA A 70 4.47 22.61 13.28
C ALA A 70 3.88 21.77 12.12
N PHE A 71 2.70 22.14 11.60
CA PHE A 71 2.02 21.42 10.52
C PHE A 71 2.93 21.12 9.33
N GLY A 72 3.68 22.12 8.85
CA GLY A 72 4.60 21.93 7.71
C GLY A 72 5.71 20.91 7.99
N GLN A 73 6.25 20.90 9.22
CA GLN A 73 7.28 19.94 9.61
C GLN A 73 6.71 18.51 9.70
N ILE A 74 5.49 18.37 10.22
CA ILE A 74 4.79 17.07 10.28
C ILE A 74 4.54 16.52 8.87
N LEU A 75 4.14 17.38 7.92
CA LEU A 75 3.96 16.98 6.52
C LEU A 75 5.26 16.47 5.88
N ILE A 76 6.40 17.11 6.17
CA ILE A 76 7.71 16.65 5.69
C ILE A 76 7.99 15.24 6.22
N TYR A 77 7.74 14.99 7.51
CA TYR A 77 7.92 13.66 8.08
C TYR A 77 6.98 12.61 7.48
N LEU A 78 5.75 12.99 7.14
CA LEU A 78 4.78 12.10 6.50
C LEU A 78 5.20 11.71 5.07
N VAL A 79 5.89 12.59 4.35
CA VAL A 79 6.32 12.35 2.96
C VAL A 79 7.53 11.42 2.85
N ILE A 80 8.39 11.35 3.86
CA ILE A 80 9.57 10.48 3.85
C ILE A 80 9.21 9.01 3.55
N PRO A 81 8.28 8.37 4.29
CA PRO A 81 7.90 6.98 4.01
C PRO A 81 7.16 6.81 2.68
N GLU A 82 6.54 7.85 2.11
CA GLU A 82 5.89 7.76 0.78
C GLU A 82 6.89 7.42 -0.34
N THR A 83 8.17 7.78 -0.17
CA THR A 83 9.20 7.39 -1.14
C THR A 83 9.39 5.88 -1.24
N LEU A 84 9.16 5.14 -0.15
CA LEU A 84 9.31 3.68 -0.09
C LEU A 84 8.21 2.96 -0.87
N ILE A 85 6.97 3.45 -0.82
CA ILE A 85 5.87 2.87 -1.62
C ILE A 85 6.05 3.18 -3.10
N ILE A 86 6.60 4.34 -3.45
CA ILE A 86 6.93 4.68 -4.84
C ILE A 86 7.96 3.68 -5.39
N PHE A 87 8.97 3.27 -4.63
CA PHE A 87 9.92 2.24 -5.09
C PHE A 87 9.25 0.88 -5.31
N GLY A 88 8.35 0.45 -4.42
CA GLY A 88 7.56 -0.77 -4.60
C GLY A 88 6.68 -0.71 -5.85
N PHE A 89 6.05 0.44 -6.09
CA PHE A 89 5.26 0.69 -7.29
C PHE A 89 6.09 0.67 -8.58
N VAL A 90 7.26 1.32 -8.59
CA VAL A 90 8.16 1.33 -9.76
C VAL A 90 8.63 -0.08 -10.11
N ILE A 91 8.96 -0.90 -9.11
CA ILE A 91 9.33 -2.30 -9.33
C ILE A 91 8.18 -3.08 -9.96
N ALA A 92 6.97 -2.98 -9.40
CA ALA A 92 5.79 -3.63 -9.96
C ALA A 92 5.42 -3.15 -11.37
N PHE A 93 5.63 -1.86 -11.66
CA PHE A 93 5.45 -1.30 -12.99
C PHE A 93 6.44 -1.90 -13.98
N PHE A 94 7.72 -2.00 -13.62
CA PHE A 94 8.73 -2.65 -14.46
C PHE A 94 8.46 -4.14 -14.65
N LEU A 95 7.97 -4.84 -13.63
CA LEU A 95 7.61 -6.25 -13.74
C LEU A 95 6.44 -6.44 -14.73
N ASN A 96 5.38 -5.64 -14.61
CA ASN A 96 4.26 -5.69 -15.55
C ASN A 96 4.64 -5.28 -16.98
N ALA A 97 5.56 -4.33 -17.15
CA ALA A 97 6.04 -3.92 -18.47
C ALA A 97 6.87 -5.00 -19.20
N ARG A 98 7.19 -6.12 -18.54
CA ARG A 98 7.90 -7.28 -19.13
C ARG A 98 6.97 -8.42 -19.54
N ILE A 99 5.69 -8.39 -19.14
CA ILE A 99 4.65 -9.34 -19.55
C ILE A 99 4.09 -8.92 -20.90
#